data_AF-A0A0D2PK10-F1
#
_entry.id   AF-A0A0D2PK10-F1
#
_cell.length_a   1.000
_cell.length_b   1.000
_cell.length_c   1.000
_cell.angle_alpha   90.00
_cell.angle_beta   90.00
_cell.angle_gamma   90.00
#
_symmetry.space_group_name_H-M   'P 1'
#
loop_
_entity.id
_entity.type
_entity.pdbx_description
1 polymer ?
#
loop_
_entity_poly.entity_id
_entity_poly.type
_entity_poly.pdbx_seq_one_letter_code
_entity_poly.pdbx_strand_id
1 'polypeptide(L)'
;MLASVSEDTIRIVCERVSKGDTVSYQNDDERKILKLMAEVNAINANVPCSVASKVNMCNEIRGLIISKGLPSFYLTLNPADVHNPIVRLLSGAEINVDHIIESLESSKTKTEQRLLVAKNPVVAAEFFNLYMTKFCELILGYCAENEVNEGGVLGHVSAYYGCVEAQGRGSLHCHMLVWISGALNCDEIR
;
A
#
# COMPACT_ATOMS: atom_id res chain seq x y z
N MET A 1 -12.12 9.86 -33.68
CA MET A 1 -10.97 10.74 -33.36
C MET A 1 -9.65 9.97 -33.17
N LEU A 2 -9.64 8.67 -32.83
CA LEU A 2 -8.52 7.74 -33.12
C LEU A 2 -8.82 6.75 -34.25
N ALA A 3 -10.09 6.55 -34.59
CA ALA A 3 -10.53 5.71 -35.72
C ALA A 3 -9.97 6.14 -37.09
N SER A 4 -9.34 7.31 -37.18
CA SER A 4 -8.68 7.83 -38.38
C SER A 4 -7.16 7.60 -38.41
N VAL A 5 -6.57 7.10 -37.32
CA VAL A 5 -5.12 6.85 -37.22
C VAL A 5 -4.81 5.46 -37.76
N SER A 6 -3.77 5.33 -38.57
CA SER A 6 -3.38 4.04 -39.15
C SER A 6 -2.78 3.08 -38.11
N GLU A 7 -3.01 1.78 -38.31
CA GLU A 7 -2.45 0.71 -37.47
C GLU A 7 -0.91 0.75 -37.44
N ASP A 8 -0.28 1.05 -38.57
CA ASP A 8 1.17 1.20 -38.65
C ASP A 8 1.70 2.32 -37.75
N THR A 9 1.01 3.45 -37.70
CA THR A 9 1.40 4.57 -36.83
C THR A 9 1.31 4.17 -35.35
N ILE A 10 0.25 3.45 -34.97
CA ILE A 10 0.08 2.93 -33.62
C ILE A 10 1.23 1.99 -33.26
N ARG A 11 1.56 1.04 -34.15
CA ARG A 11 2.65 0.08 -33.94
C ARG A 11 4.00 0.78 -33.74
N ILE A 12 4.34 1.76 -34.58
CA ILE A 12 5.60 2.53 -34.49
C ILE A 12 5.69 3.27 -33.15
N VAL A 13 4.60 3.89 -32.70
CA VAL A 13 4.58 4.59 -31.41
C VAL A 13 4.73 3.58 -30.27
N CYS A 14 4.01 2.46 -30.29
CA CYS A 14 4.10 1.41 -29.28
C CYS A 14 5.52 0.83 -29.15
N GLU A 15 6.21 0.58 -30.26
CA GLU A 15 7.61 0.12 -30.26
C GLU A 15 8.59 1.15 -29.68
N ARG A 16 8.33 2.44 -29.86
CA ARG A 16 9.14 3.50 -29.26
C ARG A 16 8.89 3.65 -27.78
N VAL A 17 7.61 3.64 -27.39
CA VAL A 17 7.21 3.69 -25.98
C VAL A 17 7.76 2.50 -25.20
N SER A 18 7.76 1.29 -25.77
CA SER A 18 8.34 0.11 -25.12
C SER A 18 9.86 0.22 -24.89
N LYS A 19 10.55 1.06 -25.66
CA LYS A 19 11.97 1.40 -25.50
C LYS A 19 12.19 2.62 -24.59
N GLY A 20 11.12 3.20 -24.04
CA GLY A 20 11.18 4.33 -23.10
C GLY A 20 11.00 5.72 -23.73
N ASP A 21 10.77 5.83 -25.03
CA ASP A 21 10.47 7.12 -25.68
C ASP A 21 8.97 7.40 -25.63
N THR A 22 8.55 8.21 -24.66
CA THR A 22 7.13 8.55 -24.42
C THR A 22 6.75 9.97 -24.82
N VAL A 23 7.67 10.72 -25.42
CA VAL A 23 7.52 12.17 -25.65
C VAL A 23 7.69 12.55 -27.12
N SER A 24 8.49 11.79 -27.87
CA SER A 24 8.83 12.17 -29.25
C SER A 24 7.72 11.79 -30.22
N TYR A 25 7.31 12.74 -31.05
CA TYR A 25 6.38 12.52 -32.16
C TYR A 25 6.88 13.20 -33.43
N GLN A 26 6.62 12.60 -34.59
CA GLN A 26 7.03 13.10 -35.90
C GLN A 26 5.87 13.69 -36.70
N ASN A 27 4.63 13.36 -36.34
CA ASN A 27 3.43 13.84 -37.01
C ASN A 27 2.26 13.98 -36.02
N ASP A 28 1.17 14.58 -36.48
CA ASP A 28 -0.01 14.86 -35.64
C ASP A 28 -0.74 13.59 -35.18
N ASP A 29 -0.66 12.49 -35.93
CA ASP A 29 -1.31 11.24 -35.54
C ASP A 29 -0.58 10.55 -34.39
N GLU A 30 0.76 10.55 -34.42
CA GLU A 30 1.58 10.12 -33.29
C GLU A 30 1.33 10.99 -32.05
N ARG A 31 1.22 12.31 -32.23
CA ARG A 31 0.89 13.23 -31.14
C ARG A 31 -0.47 12.89 -30.50
N LYS A 32 -1.48 12.53 -31.30
CA LYS A 32 -2.79 12.09 -30.79
C LYS A 32 -2.67 10.80 -30.00
N ILE A 33 -1.88 9.82 -30.45
CA ILE A 33 -1.64 8.56 -29.74
C ILE A 33 -0.99 8.84 -28.39
N LEU A 34 0.10 9.61 -28.35
CA LEU A 34 0.79 9.94 -27.09
C LEU A 34 -0.12 10.71 -26.13
N LYS A 35 -0.93 11.64 -26.64
CA LYS A 35 -1.92 12.36 -25.83
C LYS A 35 -2.94 11.41 -25.22
N LEU A 36 -3.48 10.46 -25.99
CA LEU A 36 -4.37 9.43 -25.46
C LEU A 36 -3.68 8.61 -24.36
N MET A 37 -2.44 8.16 -24.60
CA MET A 37 -1.71 7.39 -23.60
C MET A 37 -1.50 8.19 -22.30
N ALA A 38 -1.24 9.49 -22.41
CA ALA A 38 -1.14 10.38 -21.25
C ALA A 38 -2.48 10.49 -20.50
N GLU A 39 -3.60 10.63 -21.22
CA GLU A 39 -4.95 10.66 -20.63
C GLU A 39 -5.30 9.33 -19.95
N VAL A 40 -5.02 8.20 -20.58
CA VAL A 40 -5.22 6.85 -20.01
C VAL A 40 -4.35 6.67 -18.77
N ASN A 41 -3.09 7.07 -18.81
CA ASN A 41 -2.19 6.99 -17.66
C ASN A 41 -2.66 7.90 -16.51
N ALA A 42 -3.19 9.08 -16.80
CA ALA A 42 -3.73 9.98 -15.79
C ALA A 42 -4.96 9.38 -15.09
N ILE A 43 -5.83 8.66 -15.83
CA ILE A 43 -6.95 7.92 -15.24
C ILE A 43 -6.43 6.72 -14.43
N ASN A 44 -5.52 5.94 -15.00
CA ASN A 44 -4.94 4.76 -14.35
C ASN A 44 -4.17 5.11 -13.08
N ALA A 45 -3.59 6.31 -12.96
CA ALA A 45 -2.89 6.76 -11.77
C ALA A 45 -3.76 6.70 -10.51
N ASN A 46 -5.09 6.86 -10.66
CA ASN A 46 -6.07 6.76 -9.57
C ASN A 46 -6.63 5.34 -9.39
N VAL A 47 -6.27 4.39 -10.26
CA VAL A 47 -6.64 2.99 -10.13
C VAL A 47 -5.58 2.31 -9.23
N PRO A 48 -5.96 1.81 -8.04
CA PRO A 48 -5.04 1.13 -7.15
C PRO A 48 -4.29 -0.01 -7.85
N CYS A 49 -3.01 -0.18 -7.51
CA CYS A 49 -2.13 -1.23 -8.04
C CYS A 49 -1.81 -1.15 -9.55
N SER A 50 -2.29 -0.13 -10.27
CA SER A 50 -1.91 0.11 -11.66
C SER A 50 -0.41 0.47 -11.78
N VAL A 51 0.17 0.34 -12.98
CA VAL A 51 1.55 0.77 -13.24
C VAL A 51 1.75 2.25 -12.92
N ALA A 52 0.78 3.10 -13.30
CA ALA A 52 0.83 4.54 -13.05
C ALA A 52 0.76 4.86 -11.54
N SER A 53 -0.09 4.17 -10.77
CA SER A 53 -0.15 4.34 -9.31
C SER A 53 1.16 3.95 -8.64
N LYS A 54 1.82 2.87 -9.10
CA LYS A 54 3.14 2.46 -8.60
C LYS A 54 4.22 3.50 -8.89
N VAL A 55 4.19 4.14 -10.06
CA VAL A 55 5.11 5.24 -10.38
C VAL A 55 4.89 6.43 -9.44
N ASN A 56 3.63 6.79 -9.15
CA ASN A 56 3.32 7.85 -8.19
C ASN A 56 3.83 7.52 -6.79
N MET A 57 3.59 6.29 -6.29
CA MET A 57 4.11 5.87 -4.99
C MET A 57 5.64 5.95 -4.93
N CYS A 58 6.34 5.53 -5.98
CA CYS A 58 7.79 5.69 -6.08
C CYS A 58 8.22 7.16 -6.05
N ASN A 59 7.47 8.07 -6.68
CA ASN A 59 7.77 9.49 -6.67
C ASN A 59 7.52 10.11 -5.29
N GLU A 60 6.47 9.69 -4.58
CA GLU A 60 6.19 10.09 -3.19
C GLU A 60 7.33 9.64 -2.25
N ILE A 61 7.76 8.37 -2.35
CA ILE A 61 8.91 7.85 -1.59
C ILE A 61 10.18 8.65 -1.90
N ARG A 62 10.46 8.94 -3.19
CA ARG A 62 11.62 9.77 -3.56
C ARG A 62 11.54 11.17 -2.97
N GLY A 63 10.35 11.78 -2.97
CA GLY A 63 10.13 13.09 -2.35
C GLY A 63 10.40 13.08 -0.84
N LEU A 64 9.97 12.01 -0.15
CA LEU A 64 10.29 11.79 1.26
C LEU A 64 11.80 11.61 1.47
N ILE A 65 12.48 10.82 0.62
CA ILE A 65 13.93 10.64 0.72
C ILE A 65 14.68 11.95 0.53
N ILE A 66 14.27 12.78 -0.43
CA ILE A 66 14.89 14.08 -0.70
C ILE A 66 14.69 15.04 0.49
N SER A 67 13.52 15.01 1.13
CA SER A 67 13.17 15.95 2.21
C SER A 67 13.57 15.50 3.62
N LYS A 68 13.65 14.19 3.86
CA LYS A 68 13.89 13.59 5.20
C LYS A 68 15.17 12.75 5.27
N GLY A 69 15.88 12.57 4.16
CA GLY A 69 17.02 11.65 4.08
C GLY A 69 16.58 10.19 3.96
N LEU A 70 17.47 9.25 4.25
CA LEU A 70 17.14 7.83 4.16
C LEU A 70 16.19 7.38 5.28
N PRO A 71 15.28 6.44 5.01
CA PRO A 71 14.41 5.87 6.03
C PRO A 71 15.23 5.12 7.09
N SER A 72 14.83 5.25 8.36
CA SER A 72 15.47 4.58 9.48
C SER A 72 15.07 3.10 9.57
N PHE A 73 13.84 2.77 9.17
CA PHE A 73 13.34 1.40 9.18
C PHE A 73 12.57 1.06 7.89
N TYR A 74 12.72 -0.19 7.46
CA TYR A 74 11.84 -0.84 6.50
C TYR A 74 11.13 -2.00 7.20
N LEU A 75 9.81 -1.89 7.29
CA LEU A 75 8.94 -2.81 8.03
C LEU A 75 8.00 -3.53 7.07
N THR A 76 7.70 -4.79 7.38
CA THR A 76 6.61 -5.54 6.73
C THR A 76 5.60 -5.92 7.80
N LEU A 77 4.40 -5.35 7.71
CA LEU A 77 3.29 -5.60 8.62
C LEU A 77 2.33 -6.60 7.97
N ASN A 78 2.24 -7.80 8.53
CA ASN A 78 1.41 -8.88 8.02
C ASN A 78 0.50 -9.43 9.14
N PRO A 79 -0.60 -8.73 9.48
CA PRO A 79 -1.49 -9.17 10.54
C PRO A 79 -2.25 -10.44 10.11
N ALA A 80 -2.30 -11.43 11.00
CA ALA A 80 -2.87 -12.75 10.70
C ALA A 80 -4.41 -12.76 10.72
N ASP A 81 -5.04 -12.42 9.61
CA ASP A 81 -6.51 -12.38 9.44
C ASP A 81 -7.22 -13.72 9.79
N VAL A 82 -6.67 -14.85 9.40
CA VAL A 82 -7.27 -16.19 9.62
C VAL A 82 -7.08 -16.76 11.02
N HIS A 83 -6.25 -16.11 11.86
CA HIS A 83 -5.92 -16.59 13.20
C HIS A 83 -6.12 -15.54 14.30
N ASN A 84 -6.50 -14.31 13.94
CA ASN A 84 -6.68 -13.24 14.91
C ASN A 84 -8.15 -13.17 15.40
N PRO A 85 -8.41 -13.18 16.71
CA PRO A 85 -9.78 -13.13 17.25
C PRO A 85 -10.54 -11.86 16.90
N ILE A 86 -9.85 -10.74 16.66
CA ILE A 86 -10.46 -9.46 16.31
C ILE A 86 -11.28 -9.60 15.03
N VAL A 87 -10.85 -10.45 14.09
CA VAL A 87 -11.61 -10.71 12.84
C VAL A 87 -12.98 -11.31 13.14
N ARG A 88 -13.08 -12.24 14.10
CA ARG A 88 -14.38 -12.79 14.52
C ARG A 88 -15.23 -11.73 15.23
N LEU A 89 -14.60 -10.84 15.99
CA LEU A 89 -15.31 -9.79 16.73
C LEU A 89 -15.95 -8.80 15.75
N LEU A 90 -15.17 -8.38 14.76
CA LEU A 90 -15.63 -7.48 13.70
C LEU A 90 -16.69 -8.12 12.80
N SER A 91 -16.70 -9.45 12.65
CA SER A 91 -17.77 -10.13 11.92
C SER A 91 -19.10 -10.23 12.67
N GLY A 92 -19.18 -9.74 13.92
CA GLY A 92 -20.36 -9.88 14.76
C GLY A 92 -20.62 -11.32 15.23
N ALA A 93 -19.60 -12.18 15.24
CA ALA A 93 -19.74 -13.51 15.82
C ALA A 93 -19.83 -13.40 17.34
N GLU A 94 -20.61 -14.27 17.99
CA GLU A 94 -20.60 -14.38 19.44
C GLU A 94 -19.22 -14.88 19.91
N ILE A 95 -18.57 -14.07 20.75
CA ILE A 95 -17.25 -14.36 21.31
C ILE A 95 -17.35 -14.22 22.81
N ASN A 96 -16.91 -15.27 23.51
CA ASN A 96 -16.62 -15.17 24.93
C ASN A 96 -15.25 -14.51 25.10
N VAL A 97 -15.25 -13.24 25.52
CA VAL A 97 -14.03 -12.42 25.69
C VAL A 97 -13.07 -13.05 26.71
N ASP A 98 -13.61 -13.64 27.77
CA ASP A 98 -12.82 -14.22 28.87
C ASP A 98 -12.08 -15.51 28.45
N HIS A 99 -12.55 -16.17 27.40
CA HIS A 99 -12.00 -17.43 26.87
C HIS A 99 -11.58 -17.34 25.40
N ILE A 100 -11.20 -16.14 24.92
CA ILE A 100 -10.84 -15.90 23.51
C ILE A 100 -9.75 -16.87 23.03
N ILE A 101 -8.67 -17.00 23.80
CA ILE A 101 -7.49 -17.79 23.39
C ILE A 101 -7.87 -19.27 23.27
N GLU A 102 -8.53 -19.81 24.29
CA GLU A 102 -9.01 -21.20 24.32
C GLU A 102 -9.99 -21.50 23.17
N SER A 103 -10.85 -20.53 22.82
CA SER A 103 -11.76 -20.64 21.67
C SER A 103 -11.01 -20.75 20.34
N LEU A 104 -9.90 -20.01 20.15
CA LEU A 104 -9.14 -19.98 18.89
C LEU A 104 -8.30 -21.23 18.63
N GLU A 105 -7.91 -21.94 19.68
CA GLU A 105 -7.01 -23.09 19.56
C GLU A 105 -7.71 -24.34 19.00
N SER A 106 -9.05 -24.39 19.06
CA SER A 106 -9.83 -25.49 18.52
C SER A 106 -9.72 -25.58 16.98
N SER A 107 -9.46 -26.79 16.45
CA SER A 107 -9.35 -27.04 15.00
C SER A 107 -10.65 -26.70 14.23
N LYS A 108 -11.81 -26.84 14.89
CA LYS A 108 -13.11 -26.41 14.34
C LYS A 108 -13.15 -24.91 14.14
N THR A 109 -12.71 -24.15 15.13
CA THR A 109 -12.70 -22.68 15.11
C THR A 109 -11.76 -22.11 14.04
N LYS A 110 -10.61 -22.74 13.80
CA LYS A 110 -9.70 -22.34 12.70
C LYS A 110 -10.32 -22.52 11.32
N THR A 111 -11.19 -23.52 11.15
CA THR A 111 -11.86 -23.78 9.87
C THR A 111 -13.03 -22.84 9.68
N GLU A 112 -13.80 -22.59 10.74
CA GLU A 112 -14.88 -21.60 10.77
C GLU A 112 -14.36 -20.18 10.48
N GLN A 113 -13.22 -19.80 11.06
CA GLN A 113 -12.60 -18.50 10.81
C GLN A 113 -12.11 -18.32 9.37
N ARG A 114 -11.49 -19.37 8.78
CA ARG A 114 -11.11 -19.34 7.36
C ARG A 114 -12.34 -19.21 6.46
N LEU A 115 -13.43 -19.91 6.78
CA LEU A 115 -14.69 -19.81 6.04
C LEU A 115 -15.33 -18.43 6.20
N LEU A 116 -15.25 -17.83 7.38
CA LEU A 116 -15.73 -16.49 7.67
C LEU A 116 -15.03 -15.44 6.80
N VAL A 117 -13.69 -15.45 6.79
CA VAL A 117 -12.88 -14.55 5.94
C VAL A 117 -13.18 -14.76 4.46
N ALA A 118 -13.31 -16.01 4.01
CA ALA A 118 -13.65 -16.32 2.63
C ALA A 118 -15.05 -15.84 2.22
N LYS A 119 -16.03 -15.90 3.14
CA LYS A 119 -17.40 -15.44 2.90
C LYS A 119 -17.55 -13.93 3.02
N ASN A 120 -16.73 -13.28 3.84
CA ASN A 120 -16.80 -11.87 4.13
C ASN A 120 -15.39 -11.24 4.11
N PRO A 121 -14.80 -11.03 2.92
CA PRO A 121 -13.48 -10.41 2.80
C PRO A 121 -13.44 -8.95 3.29
N VAL A 122 -14.60 -8.29 3.42
CA VAL A 122 -14.69 -6.92 3.95
C VAL A 122 -14.23 -6.88 5.41
N VAL A 123 -14.60 -7.86 6.23
CA VAL A 123 -14.18 -7.92 7.64
C VAL A 123 -12.67 -8.08 7.76
N ALA A 124 -12.03 -8.84 6.85
CA ALA A 124 -10.56 -8.94 6.82
C ALA A 124 -9.91 -7.61 6.46
N ALA A 125 -10.49 -6.84 5.52
CA ALA A 125 -10.02 -5.51 5.17
C ALA A 125 -10.24 -4.49 6.30
N GLU A 126 -11.37 -4.53 7.00
CA GLU A 126 -11.66 -3.70 8.17
C GLU A 126 -10.71 -4.00 9.32
N PHE A 127 -10.47 -5.29 9.59
CA PHE A 127 -9.46 -5.72 10.55
C PHE A 127 -8.08 -5.19 10.20
N PHE A 128 -7.66 -5.34 8.94
CA PHE A 128 -6.37 -4.83 8.47
C PHE A 128 -6.28 -3.31 8.66
N ASN A 129 -7.32 -2.56 8.26
CA ASN A 129 -7.35 -1.11 8.41
C ASN A 129 -7.27 -0.70 9.89
N LEU A 130 -8.07 -1.32 10.76
CA LEU A 130 -8.02 -1.08 12.20
C LEU A 130 -6.62 -1.34 12.77
N TYR A 131 -6.01 -2.47 12.38
CA TYR A 131 -4.68 -2.86 12.85
C TYR A 131 -3.61 -1.86 12.40
N MET A 132 -3.66 -1.42 11.13
CA MET A 132 -2.72 -0.45 10.57
C MET A 132 -2.88 0.93 11.22
N THR A 133 -4.11 1.41 11.40
CA THR A 133 -4.38 2.67 12.10
C THR A 133 -3.85 2.62 13.53
N LYS A 134 -4.14 1.55 14.28
CA LYS A 134 -3.63 1.40 15.65
C LYS A 134 -2.12 1.19 15.73
N PHE A 135 -1.52 0.57 14.72
CA PHE A 135 -0.06 0.50 14.61
C PHE A 135 0.55 1.90 14.46
N CYS A 136 0.05 2.73 13.56
CA CYS A 136 0.53 4.11 13.39
C CYS A 136 0.31 4.96 14.66
N GLU A 137 -0.86 4.87 15.28
CA GLU A 137 -1.19 5.64 16.48
C GLU A 137 -0.38 5.20 17.71
N LEU A 138 -0.36 3.89 18.02
CA LEU A 138 0.15 3.39 19.29
C LEU A 138 1.62 2.98 19.23
N ILE A 139 2.07 2.42 18.11
CA ILE A 139 3.45 1.92 17.96
C ILE A 139 4.35 3.00 17.40
N LEU A 140 3.90 3.73 16.37
CA LEU A 140 4.68 4.83 15.79
C LEU A 140 4.47 6.15 16.54
N GLY A 141 3.40 6.29 17.34
CA GLY A 141 3.06 7.56 17.99
C GLY A 141 2.66 8.65 17.00
N TYR A 142 2.29 8.27 15.77
CA TYR A 142 2.04 9.20 14.67
C TYR A 142 0.53 9.36 14.47
N CYS A 143 -0.04 10.43 15.00
CA CYS A 143 -1.45 10.80 14.82
C CYS A 143 -1.56 12.25 14.37
N ALA A 144 -2.44 12.51 13.38
CA ALA A 144 -2.67 13.85 12.84
C ALA A 144 -3.25 14.84 13.86
N GLU A 145 -3.87 14.32 14.93
CA GLU A 145 -4.56 15.09 15.97
C GLU A 145 -3.67 15.40 17.18
N ASN A 146 -2.52 14.75 17.30
CA ASN A 146 -1.59 14.97 18.42
C ASN A 146 -0.55 16.04 18.07
N GLU A 147 -0.81 17.28 18.49
CA GLU A 147 0.16 18.39 18.38
C GLU A 147 1.46 18.12 19.15
N VAL A 148 1.40 17.26 20.19
CA VAL A 148 2.55 16.81 20.98
C VAL A 148 2.82 15.35 20.67
N ASN A 149 3.71 15.09 19.73
CA ASN A 149 4.19 13.75 19.44
C ASN A 149 5.29 13.39 20.46
N GLU A 150 4.91 12.75 21.57
CA GLU A 150 5.85 12.25 22.59
C GLU A 150 6.76 11.12 22.05
N GLY A 151 6.51 10.67 20.82
CA GLY A 151 7.19 9.55 20.19
C GLY A 151 6.50 8.22 20.46
N GLY A 152 6.68 7.28 19.52
CA GLY A 152 6.24 5.91 19.68
C GLY A 152 7.35 5.00 20.22
N VAL A 153 7.13 3.70 20.09
CA VAL A 153 8.09 2.64 20.48
C VAL A 153 9.44 2.80 19.76
N LEU A 154 9.44 3.31 18.53
CA LEU A 154 10.65 3.53 17.74
C LEU A 154 11.28 4.93 17.97
N GLY A 155 10.75 5.70 18.92
CA GLY A 155 11.11 7.10 19.15
C GLY A 155 10.21 8.07 18.39
N HIS A 156 10.69 9.29 18.19
CA HIS A 156 9.91 10.36 17.55
C HIS A 156 9.87 10.20 16.03
N VAL A 157 8.77 9.66 15.52
CA VAL A 157 8.57 9.45 14.08
C VAL A 157 8.27 10.78 13.38
N SER A 158 9.11 11.14 12.42
CA SER A 158 8.99 12.39 11.63
C SER A 158 8.18 12.23 10.34
N ALA A 159 8.13 11.01 9.81
CA ALA A 159 7.38 10.62 8.63
C ALA A 159 7.29 9.08 8.54
N TYR A 160 6.24 8.58 7.89
CA TYR A 160 6.19 7.20 7.42
C TYR A 160 5.53 7.14 6.04
N TYR A 161 5.77 6.06 5.32
CA TYR A 161 5.12 5.78 4.04
C TYR A 161 4.79 4.29 3.94
N GLY A 162 3.53 3.94 3.68
CA GLY A 162 3.06 2.56 3.65
C GLY A 162 2.42 2.18 2.31
N CYS A 163 2.87 1.09 1.72
CA CYS A 163 2.29 0.46 0.54
C CYS A 163 1.53 -0.81 0.95
N VAL A 164 0.22 -0.87 0.65
CA VAL A 164 -0.60 -2.04 0.95
C VAL A 164 -0.69 -2.94 -0.28
N GLU A 165 -0.44 -4.23 -0.10
CA GLU A 165 -0.51 -5.23 -1.15
C GLU A 165 -1.30 -6.47 -0.69
N ALA A 166 -2.03 -7.07 -1.61
CA ALA A 166 -2.61 -8.39 -1.40
C ALA A 166 -1.53 -9.45 -1.59
N GLN A 167 -1.31 -10.28 -0.57
CA GLN A 167 -0.44 -11.43 -0.65
C GLN A 167 -1.04 -12.46 -1.62
N GLY A 168 -0.23 -13.38 -2.14
CA GLY A 168 -0.68 -14.45 -3.06
C GLY A 168 -1.76 -15.40 -2.50
N ARG A 169 -2.18 -15.24 -1.23
CA ARG A 169 -3.27 -15.97 -0.57
C ARG A 169 -4.51 -15.10 -0.29
N GLY A 170 -4.51 -13.84 -0.73
CA GLY A 170 -5.62 -12.88 -0.58
C GLY A 170 -5.56 -11.99 0.67
N SER A 171 -4.72 -12.31 1.67
CA SER A 171 -4.53 -11.49 2.86
C SER A 171 -3.79 -10.18 2.55
N LEU A 172 -4.13 -9.09 3.22
CA LEU A 172 -3.45 -7.81 3.07
C LEU A 172 -2.19 -7.75 3.94
N HIS A 173 -1.12 -7.17 3.40
CA HIS A 173 0.08 -6.80 4.16
C HIS A 173 0.56 -5.42 3.72
N CYS A 174 1.35 -4.76 4.57
CA CYS A 174 1.90 -3.45 4.31
C CYS A 174 3.43 -3.50 4.31
N HIS A 175 4.05 -2.93 3.28
CA HIS A 175 5.45 -2.55 3.28
C HIS A 175 5.56 -1.09 3.68
N MET A 176 6.30 -0.79 4.75
CA MET A 176 6.35 0.54 5.33
C MET A 176 7.79 1.03 5.51
N LEU A 177 8.02 2.28 5.16
CA LEU A 177 9.23 3.04 5.46
C LEU A 177 8.94 4.01 6.60
N VAL A 178 9.85 4.11 7.56
CA VAL A 178 9.70 4.98 8.74
C VAL A 178 10.96 5.82 8.94
N TRP A 179 10.77 7.12 9.19
CA TRP A 179 11.85 8.09 9.47
C TRP A 179 11.78 8.58 10.91
N ILE A 180 12.84 8.35 11.69
CA ILE A 180 12.96 8.84 13.06
C ILE A 180 13.68 10.20 13.09
N SER A 181 13.17 11.15 13.86
CA SER A 181 13.79 12.46 14.04
C SER A 181 15.15 12.32 14.72
N GLY A 182 16.16 12.98 14.15
CA GLY A 182 17.53 12.94 14.67
C GLY A 182 18.22 11.58 14.49
N ALA A 183 17.66 10.67 13.68
CA ALA A 183 18.36 9.47 13.28
C ALA A 183 19.63 9.83 12.50
N LEU A 184 20.72 9.17 12.86
CA LEU A 184 21.99 9.26 12.15
C LEU A 184 21.83 8.72 10.73
N ASN A 185 22.55 9.31 9.78
CA ASN A 185 22.66 8.72 8.46
C ASN A 185 23.40 7.37 8.54
N CYS A 186 23.18 6.48 7.57
CA CYS A 186 23.85 5.17 7.56
C CYS A 186 25.37 5.27 7.66
N ASP A 187 25.98 6.30 7.07
CA ASP A 187 27.44 6.52 7.12
C ASP A 187 27.94 6.96 8.51
N GLU A 188 27.03 7.42 9.36
CA GLU A 188 27.30 7.87 10.74
C GLU A 188 27.01 6.76 11.77
N ILE A 189 26.29 5.71 11.37
CA ILE A 189 26.06 4.50 12.17
C ILE A 189 27.31 3.60 12.04
N ARG A 190 28.12 3.57 13.10
CA ARG A 190 29.32 2.72 13.22
C ARG A 190 29.07 1.46 14.03
#